data_AF-A0A8H6VWD8-F1
#
_entry.id   AF-A0A8H6VWD8-F1
#
_cell.length_a   1.000
_cell.length_b   1.000
_cell.length_c   1.000
_cell.angle_alpha   90.00
_cell.angle_beta   90.00
_cell.angle_gamma   90.00
#
_symmetry.space_group_name_H-M   'P 1'
#
loop_
_entity.id
_entity.type
_entity.pdbx_description
1 polymer ?
#
loop_
_entity_poly.entity_id
_entity_poly.type
_entity_poly.pdbx_seq_one_letter_code
_entity_poly.pdbx_strand_id
1 'polypeptide(L)'
;MPLTLDADAPINAEAFEQILELDDDETCTFSKNMIALYFQQAPAAFGAMRTALSDEDFVTVADRAHFIAGSSASLGIIHVASTCARIEEETKAYLNQETTAADTKLLTETVKLVDGMVDETRDAYLAAKKWLRGWYAERGAPFPDEEEQTGSEDATTTTPRESAPSAKPNPPSASDTSSLDAKSIASKTPSTDSSQTTIMPPVPPPEPVSKPLAT
;
A
#
# COMPACT_ATOMS: atom_id res chain seq x y z
N MET A 1 34.87 -5.43 7.47
CA MET A 1 35.11 -4.05 7.97
C MET A 1 33.75 -3.41 8.08
N PRO A 2 33.37 -2.81 9.23
CA PRO A 2 32.09 -2.11 9.34
C PRO A 2 32.06 -0.96 8.34
N LEU A 3 30.90 -0.75 7.73
CA LEU A 3 30.60 0.37 6.84
C LEU A 3 30.69 1.66 7.64
N THR A 4 31.78 2.39 7.46
CA THR A 4 31.94 3.71 8.07
C THR A 4 31.37 4.75 7.13
N LEU A 5 30.24 5.36 7.51
CA LEU A 5 29.61 6.45 6.78
C LEU A 5 29.92 7.79 7.43
N ASP A 6 29.93 8.85 6.63
CA ASP A 6 30.00 10.22 7.14
C ASP A 6 28.76 10.53 8.00
N ALA A 7 28.92 11.40 9.00
CA ALA A 7 27.82 11.77 9.90
C ALA A 7 26.65 12.48 9.20
N ASP A 8 26.88 13.03 8.00
CA ASP A 8 25.88 13.69 7.15
C ASP A 8 25.36 12.77 6.03
N ALA A 9 25.71 11.48 6.07
CA ALA A 9 25.19 10.52 5.10
C ALA A 9 23.67 10.40 5.27
N PRO A 10 22.88 10.46 4.17
CA PRO A 10 21.43 10.32 4.23
C PRO A 10 20.97 8.88 4.54
N ILE A 11 21.92 7.97 4.78
CA ILE A 11 21.73 6.54 5.01
C ILE A 11 22.28 6.18 6.38
N ASN A 12 21.52 5.40 7.14
CA ASN A 12 21.96 4.79 8.37
C ASN A 12 22.80 3.54 8.07
N ALA A 13 24.04 3.56 8.53
CA ALA A 13 25.01 2.49 8.26
C ALA A 13 24.55 1.13 8.78
N GLU A 14 24.02 1.06 10.00
CA GLU A 14 23.62 -0.19 10.67
C GLU A 14 22.47 -0.87 9.91
N ALA A 15 21.41 -0.14 9.59
CA ALA A 15 20.28 -0.67 8.83
C ALA A 15 20.69 -1.07 7.40
N PHE A 16 21.57 -0.30 6.76
CA PHE A 16 22.05 -0.62 5.42
C PHE A 16 22.99 -1.83 5.41
N GLU A 17 23.88 -1.97 6.40
CA GLU A 17 24.73 -3.15 6.59
C GLU A 17 23.89 -4.43 6.71
N GLN A 18 22.79 -4.41 7.48
CA GLN A 18 21.90 -5.57 7.60
C GLN A 18 21.34 -6.06 6.25
N ILE A 19 21.12 -5.14 5.29
CA ILE A 19 20.69 -5.51 3.94
C ILE A 19 21.87 -6.05 3.12
N LEU A 20 23.05 -5.46 3.27
CA LEU A 20 24.26 -5.93 2.60
C LEU A 20 24.67 -7.33 3.08
N GLU A 21 24.40 -7.68 4.34
CA GLU A 21 24.60 -9.03 4.87
C GLU A 21 23.72 -10.10 4.20
N LEU A 22 22.65 -9.68 3.52
CA LEU A 22 21.77 -10.57 2.74
C LEU A 22 22.24 -10.76 1.29
N ASP A 23 23.24 -10.01 0.84
CA ASP A 23 23.87 -10.23 -0.46
C ASP A 23 24.80 -11.46 -0.42
N ASP A 24 24.84 -12.22 -1.51
CA ASP A 24 25.87 -13.23 -1.72
C ASP A 24 27.23 -12.52 -1.94
N ASP A 25 28.27 -12.98 -1.23
CA ASP A 25 29.60 -12.38 -0.96
C ASP A 25 30.19 -11.35 -1.95
N GLU A 26 29.92 -11.45 -3.25
CA GLU A 26 30.53 -10.60 -4.28
C GLU A 26 29.53 -9.84 -5.17
N THR A 27 28.23 -10.13 -5.07
CA THR A 27 27.24 -9.48 -5.91
C THR A 27 26.26 -8.74 -5.02
N CYS A 28 26.30 -7.41 -5.03
CA CYS A 28 25.32 -6.59 -4.31
C CYS A 28 23.92 -6.64 -4.96
N THR A 29 23.49 -7.82 -5.42
CA THR A 29 22.34 -8.06 -6.28
C THR A 29 21.04 -7.93 -5.50
N PHE A 30 20.96 -8.50 -4.31
CA PHE A 30 19.76 -8.45 -3.47
C PHE A 30 19.50 -7.01 -2.99
N SER A 31 20.52 -6.39 -2.39
CA SER A 31 20.43 -5.02 -1.88
C SER A 31 20.12 -4.01 -2.99
N LYS A 32 20.78 -4.14 -4.15
CA LYS A 32 20.53 -3.28 -5.31
C LYS A 32 19.12 -3.44 -5.86
N ASN A 33 18.61 -4.67 -5.94
CA ASN A 33 17.24 -4.92 -6.42
C ASN A 33 16.20 -4.32 -5.47
N MET A 34 16.41 -4.41 -4.16
CA MET A 34 15.53 -3.79 -3.16
C MET A 34 15.52 -2.27 -3.30
N ILE A 35 16.69 -1.65 -3.45
CA ILE A 35 16.81 -0.21 -3.65
C ILE A 35 16.22 0.22 -5.00
N ALA A 36 16.44 -0.55 -6.07
CA ALA A 36 15.86 -0.26 -7.38
C ALA A 36 14.33 -0.27 -7.34
N LEU A 37 13.73 -1.27 -6.67
CA LEU A 37 12.28 -1.33 -6.50
C LEU A 37 11.76 -0.11 -5.74
N TYR A 38 12.45 0.28 -4.67
CA TYR A 38 12.10 1.48 -3.92
C TYR A 38 12.21 2.76 -4.78
N PHE A 39 13.25 2.90 -5.60
CA PHE A 39 13.40 4.04 -6.51
C PHE A 39 12.27 4.16 -7.54
N GLN A 40 11.68 3.03 -7.94
CA GLN A 40 10.52 3.01 -8.82
C GLN A 40 9.23 3.35 -8.08
N GLN A 41 9.06 2.88 -6.84
CA GLN A 41 7.83 3.03 -6.06
C GLN A 41 7.70 4.42 -5.41
N ALA A 42 8.78 4.96 -4.85
CA ALA A 42 8.75 6.18 -4.03
C ALA A 42 8.23 7.41 -4.81
N PRO A 43 8.67 7.72 -6.05
CA PRO A 43 8.16 8.87 -6.80
C PRO A 43 6.66 8.81 -7.08
N ALA A 44 6.15 7.64 -7.45
CA ALA A 44 4.72 7.44 -7.68
C ALA A 44 3.91 7.62 -6.37
N ALA A 45 4.45 7.14 -5.25
CA ALA A 45 3.82 7.30 -3.94
C ALA A 45 3.80 8.76 -3.48
N PHE A 46 4.88 9.54 -3.70
CA PHE A 46 4.89 10.99 -3.44
C PHE A 46 3.89 11.74 -4.32
N GLY A 47 3.79 11.37 -5.61
CA GLY A 47 2.80 11.94 -6.52
C GLY A 47 1.37 11.67 -6.03
N ALA A 48 1.06 10.43 -5.66
CA ALA A 48 -0.24 10.06 -5.12
C ALA A 48 -0.55 10.78 -3.81
N MET A 49 0.45 10.96 -2.94
CA MET A 49 0.31 11.70 -1.68
C MET A 49 -0.03 13.17 -1.91
N ARG A 50 0.63 13.83 -2.87
CA ARG A 50 0.33 15.22 -3.23
C ARG A 50 -1.05 15.38 -3.88
N THR A 51 -1.48 14.43 -4.71
CA THR A 51 -2.84 14.42 -5.26
C THR A 51 -3.87 14.27 -4.14
N ALA A 52 -3.70 13.27 -3.26
CA ALA A 52 -4.59 13.07 -2.12
C ALA A 52 -4.66 14.29 -1.20
N LEU A 53 -3.52 14.97 -0.99
CA LEU A 53 -3.47 16.21 -0.21
C LEU A 53 -4.26 17.34 -0.87
N SER A 54 -4.26 17.42 -2.20
CA SER A 54 -5.04 18.41 -2.97
C SER A 54 -6.55 18.11 -2.92
N ASP A 55 -6.89 16.82 -2.82
CA ASP A 55 -8.28 16.34 -2.68
C ASP A 55 -8.75 16.30 -1.22
N GLU A 56 -7.92 16.78 -0.27
CA GLU A 56 -8.17 16.77 1.18
C GLU A 56 -8.40 15.36 1.77
N ASP A 57 -7.90 14.33 1.08
CA ASP A 57 -7.97 12.93 1.51
C ASP A 57 -6.79 12.58 2.43
N PHE A 58 -6.91 13.01 3.69
CA PHE A 58 -5.91 12.74 4.73
C PHE A 58 -5.75 11.26 5.06
N VAL A 59 -6.75 10.41 4.78
CA VAL A 59 -6.65 8.96 5.01
C VAL A 59 -5.65 8.37 4.03
N THR A 60 -5.81 8.69 2.73
CA THR A 60 -4.86 8.25 1.71
C THR A 60 -3.47 8.83 1.93
N VAL A 61 -3.35 10.09 2.37
CA VAL A 61 -2.05 10.68 2.72
C VAL A 61 -1.36 9.88 3.83
N ALA A 62 -2.06 9.58 4.93
CA ALA A 62 -1.52 8.80 6.03
C ALA A 62 -1.08 7.39 5.60
N ASP A 63 -1.91 6.69 4.81
CA ASP A 63 -1.61 5.35 4.32
C ASP A 63 -0.37 5.33 3.39
N ARG A 64 -0.25 6.33 2.50
CA ARG A 64 0.92 6.47 1.63
C ARG A 64 2.16 6.82 2.43
N ALA A 65 2.06 7.70 3.42
CA ALA A 65 3.16 8.07 4.29
C ALA A 65 3.67 6.85 5.08
N HIS A 66 2.76 6.07 5.66
CA HIS A 66 3.10 4.83 6.36
C HIS A 66 3.86 3.83 5.47
N PHE A 67 3.38 3.63 4.24
CA PHE A 67 4.01 2.73 3.27
C PHE A 67 5.44 3.16 2.92
N ILE A 68 5.65 4.46 2.65
CA ILE A 68 7.00 4.98 2.35
C ILE A 68 7.88 4.91 3.60
N ALA A 69 7.33 5.16 4.78
CA ALA A 69 8.10 5.09 6.03
C ALA A 69 8.68 3.69 6.27
N GLY A 70 7.86 2.64 6.14
CA GLY A 70 8.30 1.26 6.34
C GLY A 70 9.35 0.80 5.33
N SER A 71 9.15 1.11 4.04
CA SER A 71 10.12 0.78 2.99
C SER A 71 11.43 1.57 3.12
N SER A 72 11.37 2.84 3.50
CA SER A 72 12.55 3.69 3.71
C SER A 72 13.35 3.28 4.95
N ALA A 73 12.68 2.94 6.05
CA ALA A 73 13.33 2.50 7.29
C ALA A 73 14.10 1.19 7.08
N SER A 74 13.49 0.24 6.36
CA SER A 74 14.12 -1.04 6.03
C SER A 74 15.39 -0.85 5.21
N LEU A 75 15.43 0.16 4.33
CA LEU A 75 16.58 0.51 3.49
C LEU A 75 17.62 1.41 4.17
N GLY A 76 17.42 1.79 5.43
CA GLY A 76 18.28 2.72 6.14
C GLY A 76 18.14 4.19 5.73
N ILE A 77 17.10 4.56 4.96
CA ILE A 77 16.83 5.94 4.53
C ILE A 77 16.02 6.66 5.64
N ILE A 78 16.68 6.94 6.76
CA ILE A 78 16.01 7.33 8.02
C ILE A 78 15.32 8.69 7.94
N HIS A 79 15.89 9.67 7.23
CA HIS A 79 15.27 10.98 7.10
C HIS A 79 13.89 10.89 6.41
N VAL A 80 13.81 10.17 5.29
CA VAL A 80 12.54 9.92 4.60
C VAL A 80 11.58 9.17 5.51
N ALA A 81 12.05 8.12 6.20
CA ALA A 81 11.22 7.35 7.11
C ALA A 81 10.63 8.20 8.24
N SER A 82 11.45 9.04 8.86
CA SER A 82 11.06 9.91 9.97
C SER A 82 10.07 10.98 9.53
N THR A 83 10.34 11.67 8.41
CA THR A 83 9.44 12.72 7.93
C THR A 83 8.11 12.13 7.46
N CYS A 84 8.09 10.96 6.83
CA CYS A 84 6.85 10.24 6.52
C CYS A 84 6.06 9.81 7.77
N ALA A 85 6.72 9.30 8.82
CA ALA A 85 6.06 8.96 10.07
C ALA A 85 5.40 10.19 10.72
N ARG A 86 6.06 11.36 10.65
CA ARG A 86 5.48 12.62 11.11
C ARG A 86 4.29 13.05 10.24
N ILE A 87 4.34 12.90 8.92
CA ILE A 87 3.18 13.18 8.04
C ILE A 87 1.99 12.31 8.45
N GLU A 88 2.21 11.02 8.66
CA GLU A 88 1.18 10.09 9.13
C GLU A 88 0.58 10.53 10.48
N GLU A 89 1.42 10.92 11.43
CA GLU A 89 0.97 11.39 12.74
C GLU A 89 0.13 12.67 12.64
N GLU A 90 0.60 13.68 11.91
CA GLU A 90 -0.09 14.97 11.74
C GLU A 90 -1.45 14.78 11.05
N THR A 91 -1.50 13.96 9.99
CA THR A 91 -2.75 13.69 9.26
C THR A 91 -3.75 12.88 10.09
N LYS A 92 -3.29 11.87 10.84
CA LYS A 92 -4.14 11.15 11.79
C LYS A 92 -4.61 12.03 12.94
N ALA A 93 -3.75 12.91 13.44
CA ALA A 93 -4.10 13.87 14.47
C ALA A 93 -5.20 14.82 13.99
N TYR A 94 -5.13 15.27 12.74
CA TYR A 94 -6.21 16.06 12.12
C TYR A 94 -7.51 15.26 11.99
N LEU A 95 -7.46 14.01 11.50
CA LEU A 95 -8.63 13.14 11.37
C LEU A 95 -9.33 12.81 12.69
N ASN A 96 -8.56 12.74 13.80
CA ASN A 96 -9.08 12.42 15.13
C ASN A 96 -9.63 13.63 15.89
N GLN A 97 -9.47 14.86 15.37
CA GLN A 97 -10.04 16.05 15.97
C GLN A 97 -11.52 16.16 15.63
N GLU A 98 -12.35 16.56 16.60
CA GLU A 98 -13.73 17.00 16.34
C GLU A 98 -13.69 18.34 15.61
N THR A 99 -13.44 18.29 14.30
CA THR A 99 -13.44 19.47 13.44
C THR A 99 -14.88 19.87 13.13
N THR A 100 -15.21 21.13 13.36
CA THR A 100 -16.48 21.68 12.89
C THR A 100 -16.32 22.11 11.43
N ALA A 101 -17.42 22.18 10.67
CA ALA A 101 -17.41 22.65 9.29
C ALA A 101 -16.86 24.08 9.10
N ALA A 102 -16.57 24.82 10.19
CA ALA A 102 -16.00 26.16 10.19
C ALA A 102 -14.47 26.19 10.29
N ASP A 103 -13.79 25.07 10.55
CA ASP A 103 -12.33 25.03 10.83
C ASP A 103 -11.46 25.05 9.55
N THR A 104 -11.87 25.83 8.56
CA THR A 104 -11.14 26.08 7.30
C THR A 104 -9.71 26.59 7.51
N LYS A 105 -9.47 27.33 8.61
CA LYS A 105 -8.12 27.76 8.99
C LYS A 105 -7.23 26.58 9.37
N LEU A 106 -7.74 25.67 10.22
CA LEU A 106 -7.01 24.49 10.65
C LEU A 106 -6.68 23.59 9.45
N LEU A 107 -7.67 23.34 8.58
CA LEU A 107 -7.48 22.61 7.33
C LEU A 107 -6.34 23.21 6.48
N THR A 108 -6.37 24.53 6.26
CA THR A 108 -5.35 25.22 5.46
C THR A 108 -3.95 25.12 6.11
N GLU A 109 -3.88 25.23 7.44
CA GLU A 109 -2.62 25.09 8.18
C GLU A 109 -2.07 23.65 8.09
N THR A 110 -2.91 22.64 8.26
CA THR A 110 -2.54 21.23 8.12
C THR A 110 -2.07 20.90 6.71
N VAL A 111 -2.83 21.30 5.68
CA VAL A 111 -2.45 21.07 4.27
C VAL A 111 -1.10 21.69 3.97
N LYS A 112 -0.88 22.95 4.39
CA LYS A 112 0.37 23.66 4.15
C LYS A 112 1.56 23.01 4.89
N LEU A 113 1.34 22.57 6.13
CA LEU A 113 2.35 21.86 6.91
C LEU A 113 2.76 20.55 6.22
N VAL A 114 1.76 19.73 5.86
CA VAL A 114 1.97 18.44 5.21
C VAL A 114 2.63 18.60 3.84
N ASP A 115 2.21 19.57 3.01
CA ASP A 115 2.84 19.81 1.69
C ASP A 115 4.33 20.17 1.84
N GLY A 116 4.66 21.02 2.82
CA GLY A 116 6.06 21.33 3.14
C GLY A 116 6.88 20.11 3.56
N MET A 117 6.28 19.21 4.35
CA MET A 117 6.92 17.96 4.75
C MET A 117 7.06 16.96 3.59
N VAL A 118 6.11 16.94 2.64
CA VAL A 118 6.20 16.13 1.42
C VAL A 118 7.36 16.61 0.55
N ASP A 119 7.55 17.92 0.40
CA ASP A 119 8.71 18.48 -0.30
C ASP A 119 10.02 18.14 0.41
N GLU A 120 10.09 18.29 1.74
CA GLU A 120 11.26 17.87 2.55
C GLU A 120 11.60 16.39 2.34
N THR A 121 10.57 15.54 2.36
CA THR A 121 10.71 14.09 2.16
C THR A 121 11.25 13.78 0.77
N ARG A 122 10.77 14.48 -0.27
CA ARG A 122 11.25 14.32 -1.65
C ARG A 122 12.73 14.71 -1.77
N ASP A 123 13.12 15.82 -1.16
CA ASP A 123 14.50 16.31 -1.24
C ASP A 123 15.45 15.37 -0.49
N ALA A 124 15.04 14.86 0.67
CA ALA A 124 15.76 13.81 1.40
C ALA A 124 15.89 12.51 0.58
N TYR A 125 14.82 12.10 -0.11
CA TYR A 125 14.83 10.96 -1.03
C TYR A 125 15.84 11.16 -2.17
N LEU A 126 15.89 12.35 -2.78
CA LEU A 126 16.83 12.64 -3.87
C LEU A 126 18.29 12.62 -3.37
N ALA A 127 18.55 13.13 -2.17
CA ALA A 127 19.86 13.04 -1.54
C ALA A 127 20.27 11.58 -1.31
N ALA A 128 19.38 10.75 -0.75
CA ALA A 128 19.60 9.33 -0.54
C ALA A 128 19.82 8.58 -1.87
N LYS A 129 18.99 8.84 -2.89
CA LYS A 129 19.11 8.25 -4.23
C LYS A 129 20.46 8.56 -4.86
N LYS A 130 20.92 9.81 -4.79
CA LYS A 130 22.23 10.23 -5.29
C LYS A 130 23.36 9.52 -4.54
N TRP A 131 23.28 9.46 -3.22
CA TRP A 131 24.28 8.82 -2.38
C TRP A 131 24.40 7.33 -2.70
N LEU A 132 23.27 6.60 -2.74
CA LEU A 132 23.23 5.17 -3.05
C LEU A 132 23.78 4.90 -4.46
N ARG A 133 23.40 5.70 -5.46
CA ARG A 133 23.95 5.56 -6.82
C ARG A 133 25.47 5.67 -6.84
N GLY A 134 26.03 6.66 -6.13
CA GLY A 134 27.48 6.82 -6.00
C GLY A 134 28.12 5.61 -5.34
N TRP A 135 27.57 5.16 -4.21
CA TRP A 135 28.09 4.04 -3.43
C TRP A 135 28.17 2.74 -4.24
N TYR A 136 27.11 2.42 -5.00
CA TYR A 136 27.09 1.22 -5.86
C TYR A 136 27.97 1.37 -7.11
N ALA A 137 28.08 2.57 -7.68
CA ALA A 137 28.95 2.82 -8.84
C ALA A 137 30.44 2.64 -8.48
N GLU A 138 30.88 3.13 -7.33
CA GLU A 138 32.25 2.94 -6.82
C GLU A 138 32.61 1.46 -6.61
N ARG A 139 31.60 0.61 -6.42
CA ARG A 139 31.73 -0.85 -6.24
C ARG A 139 31.52 -1.65 -7.52
N GLY A 140 31.47 -0.99 -8.67
CA GLY A 140 31.32 -1.64 -9.97
C GLY A 140 29.90 -2.15 -10.28
N ALA A 141 28.90 -1.72 -9.50
CA ALA A 141 27.51 -2.12 -9.66
C ALA A 141 26.56 -0.93 -9.94
N PRO A 142 26.85 -0.03 -10.89
CA PRO A 142 26.04 1.19 -11.12
C PRO A 142 24.58 0.87 -11.45
N PHE A 143 23.65 1.71 -10.97
CA PHE A 143 22.27 1.66 -11.44
C PHE A 143 22.18 2.14 -12.89
N PRO A 144 21.26 1.60 -13.71
CA PRO A 144 21.02 2.13 -15.04
C PRO A 144 20.54 3.59 -14.97
N ASP A 145 20.98 4.41 -15.93
CA ASP A 145 20.51 5.78 -16.08
C ASP A 145 19.02 5.80 -16.47
N GLU A 146 18.23 6.70 -15.87
CA GLU A 146 16.77 6.77 -16.07
C GLU A 146 16.35 7.41 -17.41
N GLU A 147 17.19 7.34 -18.45
CA GLU A 147 16.92 7.94 -19.77
C GLU A 147 16.24 7.00 -20.79
N GLU A 148 15.85 5.78 -20.43
CA GLU A 148 15.09 4.89 -21.33
C GLU A 148 13.76 4.42 -20.73
N GLN A 149 12.91 5.38 -20.35
CA GLN A 149 11.48 5.11 -20.19
C GLN A 149 10.64 6.33 -20.59
N THR A 150 10.89 6.81 -21.81
CA THR A 150 9.93 7.60 -22.58
C THR A 150 9.68 6.92 -23.94
N GLY A 151 8.60 6.13 -24.01
CA GLY A 151 7.88 5.83 -25.27
C GLY A 151 8.23 4.52 -26.00
N SER A 152 7.35 3.52 -25.89
CA SER A 152 6.74 2.81 -27.03
C SER A 152 5.78 1.73 -26.53
N GLU A 153 4.52 2.09 -26.43
CA GLU A 153 3.38 1.18 -26.58
C GLU A 153 3.21 0.88 -28.08
N ASP A 154 3.35 -0.39 -28.49
CA ASP A 154 2.34 -1.12 -29.30
C ASP A 154 2.86 -2.49 -29.81
N ALA A 155 2.01 -3.52 -29.58
CA ALA A 155 1.78 -4.77 -30.33
C ALA A 155 2.96 -5.69 -30.74
N THR A 156 2.89 -7.03 -30.69
CA THR A 156 1.88 -8.05 -30.37
C THR A 156 2.60 -9.40 -30.52
N THR A 157 2.44 -10.34 -29.58
CA THR A 157 2.11 -11.77 -29.88
C THR A 157 1.76 -12.48 -28.56
N THR A 158 0.48 -12.57 -28.17
CA THR A 158 -0.47 -13.70 -28.41
C THR A 158 -0.26 -14.87 -27.41
N THR A 159 -0.90 -14.92 -26.22
CA THR A 159 -2.27 -15.47 -25.91
C THR A 159 -2.16 -16.81 -25.13
N PRO A 160 -3.14 -17.30 -24.30
CA PRO A 160 -4.40 -16.72 -23.81
C PRO A 160 -4.59 -16.68 -22.28
N ARG A 161 -5.35 -15.66 -21.88
CA ARG A 161 -6.20 -15.59 -20.68
C ARG A 161 -7.39 -16.54 -20.82
N GLU A 162 -7.55 -17.47 -19.90
CA GLU A 162 -8.83 -18.16 -19.65
C GLU A 162 -9.74 -17.19 -18.89
N SER A 163 -10.90 -16.89 -19.46
CA SER A 163 -11.98 -16.19 -18.77
C SER A 163 -13.30 -16.73 -19.28
N ALA A 164 -14.16 -17.07 -18.32
CA ALA A 164 -15.52 -17.53 -18.48
C ALA A 164 -16.35 -16.66 -19.47
N PRO A 165 -17.31 -17.25 -20.21
CA PRO A 165 -18.03 -16.58 -21.29
C PRO A 165 -19.15 -15.67 -20.79
N SER A 166 -19.39 -14.58 -21.53
CA SER A 166 -20.53 -13.65 -21.37
C SER A 166 -21.46 -13.66 -22.59
N ALA A 167 -22.76 -13.55 -22.29
CA ALA A 167 -23.84 -12.85 -23.01
C ALA A 167 -24.54 -13.43 -24.27
N LYS A 168 -25.89 -13.59 -24.11
CA LYS A 168 -27.09 -13.33 -25.00
C LYS A 168 -26.88 -13.03 -26.50
N PRO A 169 -27.83 -13.33 -27.45
CA PRO A 169 -29.30 -13.16 -27.34
C PRO A 169 -30.21 -14.20 -28.10
N ASN A 170 -31.54 -14.13 -27.87
CA ASN A 170 -32.64 -14.78 -28.64
C ASN A 170 -32.88 -14.07 -30.01
N PRO A 171 -33.59 -14.61 -31.04
CA PRO A 171 -34.91 -15.30 -30.99
C PRO A 171 -35.10 -16.43 -32.07
N PRO A 172 -36.31 -16.71 -32.64
CA PRO A 172 -37.19 -17.84 -32.33
C PRO A 172 -37.34 -18.89 -33.47
N SER A 173 -37.90 -20.08 -33.16
CA SER A 173 -39.03 -20.72 -33.90
C SER A 173 -39.11 -22.24 -33.70
N ALA A 174 -40.31 -22.67 -33.27
CA ALA A 174 -41.05 -23.91 -33.53
C ALA A 174 -40.31 -25.22 -33.87
N SER A 175 -40.61 -26.27 -33.08
CA SER A 175 -41.07 -27.56 -33.61
C SER A 175 -41.93 -28.29 -32.56
N ASP A 176 -43.13 -28.68 -32.99
CA ASP A 176 -44.06 -29.62 -32.36
C ASP A 176 -43.41 -30.90 -31.79
N THR A 177 -43.98 -31.44 -30.69
CA THR A 177 -44.80 -32.69 -30.76
C THR A 177 -45.31 -33.12 -29.38
N SER A 178 -46.59 -33.55 -29.38
CA SER A 178 -47.32 -34.42 -28.42
C SER A 178 -47.42 -33.97 -26.95
N SER A 179 -48.56 -33.48 -26.47
CA SER A 179 -49.87 -34.14 -26.25
C SER A 179 -49.97 -34.91 -24.92
N LEU A 180 -51.14 -34.74 -24.30
CA LEU A 180 -51.79 -35.55 -23.26
C LEU A 180 -51.76 -35.03 -21.81
N ASP A 181 -52.82 -34.27 -21.51
CA ASP A 181 -53.86 -34.60 -20.52
C ASP A 181 -53.69 -34.37 -19.00
N ALA A 182 -54.78 -33.79 -18.49
CA ALA A 182 -55.49 -34.11 -17.25
C ALA A 182 -55.00 -33.54 -15.91
N LYS A 183 -55.77 -32.55 -15.45
CA LYS A 183 -56.62 -32.60 -14.24
C LYS A 183 -55.97 -33.07 -12.91
N SER A 184 -56.20 -32.22 -11.90
CA SER A 184 -56.79 -32.58 -10.59
C SER A 184 -55.88 -32.43 -9.36
N ILE A 185 -56.36 -31.56 -8.47
CA ILE A 185 -56.46 -31.68 -7.00
C ILE A 185 -55.21 -31.84 -6.12
N ALA A 186 -55.04 -30.81 -5.28
CA ALA A 186 -55.04 -30.85 -3.82
C ALA A 186 -54.11 -31.82 -3.05
N SER A 187 -53.43 -31.18 -2.08
CA SER A 187 -53.14 -31.65 -0.71
C SER A 187 -51.74 -32.24 -0.44
N LYS A 188 -51.27 -31.91 0.77
CA LYS A 188 -50.26 -32.57 1.62
C LYS A 188 -48.77 -32.22 1.42
N THR A 189 -48.28 -31.41 2.36
CA THR A 189 -47.04 -31.62 3.15
C THR A 189 -46.94 -33.08 3.65
N PRO A 190 -45.77 -33.68 4.00
CA PRO A 190 -44.68 -33.06 4.78
C PRO A 190 -43.23 -33.58 4.49
N SER A 191 -42.30 -33.11 5.33
CA SER A 191 -40.97 -33.70 5.64
C SER A 191 -39.86 -33.48 4.60
N THR A 192 -38.58 -33.31 4.90
CA THR A 192 -37.72 -32.98 6.07
C THR A 192 -36.33 -32.97 5.42
N ASP A 193 -35.50 -31.93 5.57
CA ASP A 193 -34.09 -32.10 5.98
C ASP A 193 -33.32 -30.77 6.07
N SER A 194 -32.72 -30.60 7.24
CA SER A 194 -31.54 -29.85 7.66
C SER A 194 -30.74 -29.15 6.54
N SER A 195 -30.39 -27.88 6.69
CA SER A 195 -29.15 -27.54 7.41
C SER A 195 -29.19 -26.15 8.04
N GLN A 196 -28.74 -26.15 9.27
CA GLN A 196 -28.80 -25.13 10.30
C GLN A 196 -27.78 -24.02 10.04
N THR A 197 -28.24 -22.77 9.95
CA THR A 197 -27.39 -21.58 10.04
C THR A 197 -27.13 -21.30 11.51
N THR A 198 -25.94 -21.63 12.01
CA THR A 198 -25.49 -21.20 13.35
C THR A 198 -24.81 -19.84 13.22
N ILE A 199 -25.58 -18.80 13.57
CA ILE A 199 -25.09 -17.45 13.80
C ILE A 199 -24.40 -17.44 15.17
N MET A 200 -23.10 -17.17 15.19
CA MET A 200 -22.30 -17.08 16.41
C MET A 200 -22.59 -15.74 17.12
N PRO A 201 -22.94 -15.74 18.43
CA PRO A 201 -23.19 -14.49 19.15
C PRO A 201 -21.88 -13.78 19.55
N PRO A 202 -21.91 -12.44 19.72
CA PRO A 202 -20.73 -11.62 20.02
C PRO A 202 -20.16 -11.85 21.42
N VAL A 203 -18.83 -11.78 21.51
CA VAL A 203 -18.02 -11.95 22.73
C VAL A 203 -18.25 -10.78 23.71
N PRO A 204 -18.50 -11.04 25.02
CA PRO A 204 -18.65 -9.99 26.03
C PRO A 204 -17.28 -9.42 26.51
N PRO A 205 -17.22 -8.15 26.95
CA PRO A 205 -15.99 -7.49 27.41
C PRO A 205 -15.50 -8.03 28.77
N PRO A 206 -14.19 -7.93 29.07
CA PRO A 206 -13.59 -8.46 30.29
C PRO A 206 -13.97 -7.67 31.55
N GLU A 207 -14.26 -8.39 32.64
CA GLU A 207 -14.62 -7.84 33.95
C GLU A 207 -13.42 -7.17 34.68
N PRO A 208 -13.67 -6.15 35.54
CA PRO A 208 -12.62 -5.44 36.27
C PRO A 208 -12.03 -6.27 37.43
N VAL A 209 -10.69 -6.34 37.47
CA VAL A 209 -9.90 -7.00 38.52
C VAL A 209 -10.07 -6.25 39.84
N SER A 210 -10.67 -6.90 40.83
CA SER A 210 -10.79 -6.41 42.20
C SER A 210 -9.42 -6.36 42.89
N LYS A 211 -9.04 -5.20 43.44
CA LYS A 211 -7.88 -5.01 44.32
C LYS A 211 -8.16 -5.64 45.70
N PRO A 212 -7.18 -6.30 46.35
CA PRO A 212 -7.34 -6.75 47.72
C PRO A 212 -7.30 -5.57 48.71
N LEU A 213 -8.25 -5.60 49.63
CA LEU A 213 -8.44 -4.70 50.76
C LEU A 213 -7.29 -4.87 51.78
N ALA A 214 -6.64 -3.76 52.12
CA ALA A 214 -5.69 -3.70 53.23
C ALA A 214 -6.44 -3.62 54.56
N THR A 215 -6.04 -4.43 55.54
CA THR A 215 -6.22 -4.21 56.98
C THR A 215 -5.04 -4.84 57.70
#